data_AF-A0A661UKT0-F1
#
_entry.id   AF-A0A661UKT0-F1
#
_cell.length_a   1.000
_cell.length_b   1.000
_cell.length_c   1.000
_cell.angle_alpha   90.00
_cell.angle_beta   90.00
_cell.angle_gamma   90.00
#
_symmetry.space_group_name_H-M   'P 1'
#
loop_
_entity.id
_entity.type
_entity.pdbx_description
1 polymer ?
#
loop_
_entity_poly.entity_id
_entity_poly.type
_entity_poly.pdbx_seq_one_letter_code
_entity_poly.pdbx_strand_id
1 'polypeptide(L)'
;HENVYYTNMGRKVYGGGGITPDIEIEQSLLTNLGVDLRRKNIFFNYSVDYLIDHEENVTLDYLASKKDIDDLLKFAKAEEIEFEQVEADSINDWIKNELTSNIIGRKFGEVERYKIVLEEDTQLKETMEIFEKCSTLKEMFKYAEEIKQNKKEEEKVNE
;
A
#
# COMPACT_ATOMS: atom_id res chain seq x y z
N HIS A 1 10.74 9.92 -31.38
CA HIS A 1 9.62 10.51 -30.62
C HIS A 1 9.75 12.02 -30.71
N GLU A 2 8.97 12.69 -31.57
CA GLU A 2 9.39 14.00 -32.12
C GLU A 2 8.53 15.20 -31.68
N ASN A 3 7.42 14.99 -30.96
CA ASN A 3 6.56 16.09 -30.55
C ASN A 3 6.83 16.53 -29.10
N VAL A 4 7.29 17.77 -28.97
CA VAL A 4 7.56 18.45 -27.71
C VAL A 4 6.41 19.41 -27.40
N TYR A 5 5.85 19.33 -26.20
CA TYR A 5 4.81 20.21 -25.70
C TYR A 5 5.25 20.91 -24.42
N TYR A 6 4.45 21.89 -23.97
CA TYR A 6 4.73 22.66 -22.77
C TYR A 6 3.49 22.73 -21.88
N THR A 7 3.68 22.54 -20.58
CA THR A 7 2.62 22.79 -19.58
C THR A 7 2.36 24.29 -19.44
N ASN A 8 1.25 24.66 -18.77
CA ASN A 8 0.93 26.07 -18.49
C ASN A 8 2.04 26.82 -17.72
N MET A 9 2.92 26.09 -17.02
CA MET A 9 4.09 26.65 -16.31
C MET A 9 5.40 26.51 -17.10
N GLY A 10 5.36 26.13 -18.38
CA GLY A 10 6.54 26.06 -19.25
C GLY A 10 7.39 24.79 -19.11
N ARG A 11 6.98 23.80 -18.29
CA ARG A 11 7.68 22.50 -18.25
C ARG A 11 7.53 21.77 -19.59
N LYS A 12 8.65 21.29 -20.14
CA LYS A 12 8.69 20.50 -21.37
C LYS A 12 8.14 19.10 -21.13
N VAL A 13 7.24 18.62 -21.99
CA VAL A 13 6.70 17.25 -21.97
C VAL A 13 6.75 16.62 -23.36
N TYR A 14 6.81 15.29 -23.43
CA TYR A 14 6.96 14.54 -24.68
C TYR A 14 5.71 13.70 -24.96
N GLY A 15 5.27 13.67 -26.21
CA GLY A 15 4.11 12.87 -26.62
C GLY A 15 4.42 11.37 -26.77
N GLY A 16 3.49 10.51 -26.34
CA GLY A 16 3.48 9.07 -26.65
C GLY A 16 4.22 8.14 -25.68
N GLY A 17 4.73 8.64 -24.54
CA GLY A 17 5.58 7.87 -23.61
C GLY A 17 5.05 7.67 -22.19
N GLY A 18 3.77 7.94 -21.93
CA GLY A 18 3.23 7.98 -20.56
C GLY A 18 3.68 9.23 -19.77
N ILE A 19 3.26 9.33 -18.50
CA ILE A 19 3.67 10.43 -17.60
C ILE A 19 4.66 9.86 -16.59
N THR A 20 5.94 10.18 -16.75
CA THR A 20 6.97 9.86 -15.76
C THR A 20 6.74 10.70 -14.50
N PRO A 21 6.72 10.10 -13.29
CA PRO A 21 6.49 10.85 -12.07
C PRO A 21 7.66 11.80 -11.75
N ASP A 22 7.36 12.88 -11.04
CA ASP A 22 8.38 13.81 -10.56
C ASP A 22 9.04 13.32 -9.26
N ILE A 23 8.31 12.54 -8.46
CA ILE A 23 8.79 11.91 -7.24
C ILE A 23 8.42 10.43 -7.36
N GLU A 24 9.42 9.56 -7.28
CA GLU A 24 9.24 8.11 -7.25
C GLU A 24 9.23 7.64 -5.81
N ILE A 25 8.12 7.02 -5.40
CA ILE A 25 7.94 6.43 -4.07
C ILE A 25 8.05 4.93 -4.23
N GLU A 26 9.06 4.34 -3.60
CA GLU A 26 9.26 2.89 -3.60
C GLU A 26 8.16 2.22 -2.78
N GLN A 27 7.50 1.23 -3.38
CA GLN A 27 6.53 0.40 -2.68
C GLN A 27 7.21 -0.87 -2.22
N SER A 28 6.86 -1.34 -1.01
CA SER A 28 7.30 -2.65 -0.56
C SER A 28 6.72 -3.73 -1.47
N LEU A 29 7.59 -4.65 -1.90
CA LEU A 29 7.15 -5.83 -2.63
C LEU A 29 6.55 -6.82 -1.64
N LEU A 30 5.44 -7.45 -2.05
CA LEU A 30 4.91 -8.59 -1.31
C LEU A 30 5.82 -9.81 -1.52
N THR A 31 5.90 -10.62 -0.48
CA THR A 31 6.44 -11.98 -0.56
C THR A 31 5.53 -12.88 -1.41
N ASN A 32 5.98 -14.08 -1.76
CA ASN A 32 5.17 -15.02 -2.53
C ASN A 32 3.90 -15.39 -1.77
N LEU A 33 4.01 -15.58 -0.45
CA LEU A 33 2.86 -15.73 0.45
C LEU A 33 1.88 -14.57 0.31
N GLY A 34 2.35 -13.32 0.39
CA GLY A 34 1.48 -12.15 0.26
C GLY A 34 0.77 -12.10 -1.10
N VAL A 35 1.49 -12.43 -2.18
CA VAL A 35 0.92 -12.53 -3.53
C VAL A 35 -0.16 -13.62 -3.59
N ASP A 36 0.10 -14.79 -3.02
CA ASP A 36 -0.83 -15.92 -3.06
C ASP A 36 -2.09 -15.68 -2.21
N LEU A 37 -1.94 -15.08 -1.02
CA LEU A 37 -3.05 -14.67 -0.16
C LEU A 37 -3.99 -13.71 -0.90
N ARG A 38 -3.44 -12.73 -1.63
CA ARG A 38 -4.22 -11.82 -2.48
C ARG A 38 -4.86 -12.54 -3.66
N ARG A 39 -4.07 -13.30 -4.43
CA ARG A 39 -4.53 -13.98 -5.65
C ARG A 39 -5.68 -14.95 -5.37
N LYS A 40 -5.64 -15.65 -4.24
CA LYS A 40 -6.67 -16.61 -3.81
C LYS A 40 -7.79 -15.99 -2.96
N ASN A 41 -7.81 -14.66 -2.79
CA ASN A 41 -8.82 -13.94 -2.00
C ASN A 41 -8.97 -14.46 -0.55
N ILE A 42 -7.87 -14.88 0.08
CA ILE A 42 -7.91 -15.53 1.39
C ILE A 42 -8.53 -14.63 2.47
N PHE A 43 -8.14 -13.36 2.50
CA PHE A 43 -8.70 -12.41 3.47
C PHE A 43 -10.22 -12.24 3.30
N PHE A 44 -10.70 -12.18 2.06
CA PHE A 44 -12.13 -12.07 1.80
C PHE A 44 -12.86 -13.33 2.27
N ASN A 45 -12.39 -14.52 1.87
CA ASN A 45 -13.03 -15.79 2.20
C ASN A 45 -13.05 -16.00 3.71
N TYR A 46 -11.89 -15.86 4.36
CA TYR A 46 -11.80 -15.99 5.82
C TYR A 46 -12.67 -14.97 6.55
N SER A 47 -12.78 -13.74 6.07
CA SER A 47 -13.66 -12.74 6.69
C SER A 47 -15.15 -13.06 6.56
N VAL A 48 -15.56 -13.84 5.53
CA VAL A 48 -16.93 -14.40 5.48
C VAL A 48 -17.12 -15.33 6.67
N ASP A 49 -16.26 -16.32 6.79
CA ASP A 49 -16.38 -17.39 7.77
C ASP A 49 -16.25 -16.85 9.20
N TYR A 50 -15.30 -15.94 9.41
CA TYR A 50 -15.06 -15.30 10.71
C TYR A 50 -16.31 -14.63 11.26
N LEU A 51 -17.04 -13.88 10.41
CA LEU A 51 -18.19 -13.10 10.85
C LEU A 51 -19.41 -13.97 11.17
N ILE A 52 -19.51 -15.21 10.70
CA ILE A 52 -20.62 -16.11 11.06
C ILE A 52 -20.72 -16.27 12.58
N ASP A 53 -19.57 -16.42 13.26
CA ASP A 53 -19.52 -16.68 14.71
C ASP A 53 -19.08 -15.47 15.54
N HIS A 54 -18.51 -14.44 14.91
CA HIS A 54 -17.89 -13.30 15.61
C HIS A 54 -18.54 -11.95 15.32
N GLU A 55 -19.59 -11.89 14.48
CA GLU A 55 -20.20 -10.62 14.05
C GLU A 55 -20.49 -9.69 15.23
N GLU A 56 -21.13 -10.16 16.30
CA GLU A 56 -21.52 -9.32 17.44
C GLU A 56 -20.32 -8.64 18.14
N ASN A 57 -19.13 -9.25 18.08
CA ASN A 57 -17.92 -8.78 18.77
C ASN A 57 -17.05 -7.84 17.93
N VAL A 58 -17.33 -7.72 16.62
CA VAL A 58 -16.56 -6.84 15.73
C VAL A 58 -17.07 -5.41 15.83
N THR A 59 -16.29 -4.51 16.40
CA THR A 59 -16.58 -3.07 16.46
C THR A 59 -15.74 -2.31 15.43
N LEU A 60 -15.96 -1.00 15.24
CA LEU A 60 -15.20 -0.19 14.28
C LEU A 60 -13.71 -0.06 14.65
N ASP A 61 -13.38 -0.24 15.93
CA ASP A 61 -12.01 -0.27 16.47
C ASP A 61 -11.43 -1.70 16.52
N TYR A 62 -12.09 -2.67 15.89
CA TYR A 62 -11.55 -4.02 15.77
C TYR A 62 -10.17 -3.99 15.12
N LEU A 63 -9.25 -4.74 15.71
CA LEU A 63 -7.92 -5.03 15.17
C LEU A 63 -7.71 -6.52 15.20
N ALA A 64 -7.24 -7.08 14.09
CA ALA A 64 -6.88 -8.50 14.04
C ALA A 64 -5.86 -8.82 15.13
N SER A 65 -6.23 -9.76 16.00
CA SER A 65 -5.36 -10.26 17.05
C SER A 65 -4.33 -11.24 16.48
N LYS A 66 -3.29 -11.55 17.27
CA LYS A 66 -2.35 -12.63 16.90
C LYS A 66 -3.08 -13.94 16.62
N LYS A 67 -4.11 -14.27 17.42
CA LYS A 67 -4.91 -15.47 17.22
C LYS A 67 -5.64 -15.45 15.88
N ASP A 68 -6.22 -14.31 15.50
CA ASP A 68 -6.94 -14.19 14.21
C ASP A 68 -5.98 -14.37 13.03
N ILE A 69 -4.75 -13.85 13.13
CA ILE A 69 -3.68 -14.05 12.14
C ILE A 69 -3.26 -15.52 12.08
N ASP A 70 -3.01 -16.16 13.23
CA ASP A 70 -2.64 -17.57 13.29
C ASP A 70 -3.73 -18.47 12.69
N ASP A 71 -5.01 -18.14 12.92
CA ASP A 71 -6.15 -18.87 12.37
C ASP A 71 -6.32 -18.62 10.87
N LEU A 72 -6.11 -17.39 10.38
CA LEU A 72 -6.03 -17.07 8.94
C LEU A 72 -4.90 -17.84 8.25
N LEU A 73 -3.73 -17.93 8.85
CA LEU A 73 -2.59 -18.66 8.30
C LEU A 73 -2.85 -20.17 8.22
N LYS A 74 -3.61 -20.74 9.17
CA LYS A 74 -4.10 -22.13 9.07
C LYS A 74 -5.12 -22.28 7.94
N PHE A 75 -6.03 -21.32 7.81
CA PHE A 75 -6.99 -21.28 6.70
C PHE A 75 -6.27 -21.25 5.34
N ALA A 76 -5.25 -20.41 5.19
CA ALA A 76 -4.43 -20.34 3.98
C ALA A 76 -3.76 -21.69 3.64
N LYS A 77 -3.27 -22.42 4.65
CA LYS A 77 -2.71 -23.77 4.45
C LYS A 77 -3.77 -24.78 4.00
N ALA A 78 -4.99 -24.69 4.53
CA ALA A 78 -6.11 -25.53 4.09
C ALA A 78 -6.51 -25.24 2.64
N GLU A 79 -6.35 -23.99 2.18
CA GLU A 79 -6.51 -23.55 0.79
C GLU A 79 -5.28 -23.80 -0.10
N GLU A 80 -4.41 -24.74 0.32
CA GLU A 80 -3.22 -25.17 -0.42
C GLU A 80 -2.25 -24.01 -0.74
N ILE A 81 -2.04 -23.09 0.20
CA ILE A 81 -0.96 -22.11 0.15
C ILE A 81 0.19 -22.60 1.02
N GLU A 82 1.32 -22.88 0.38
CA GLU A 82 2.57 -23.25 1.04
C GLU A 82 3.42 -22.01 1.30
N PHE A 83 3.98 -21.91 2.51
CA PHE A 83 4.88 -20.83 2.91
C PHE A 83 5.74 -21.23 4.10
N GLU A 84 6.87 -20.55 4.24
CA GLU A 84 7.71 -20.66 5.44
C GLU A 84 7.27 -19.66 6.51
N GLN A 85 7.47 -20.02 7.79
CA GLN A 85 7.08 -19.12 8.88
C GLN A 85 7.80 -17.77 8.82
N VAL A 86 9.08 -17.76 8.41
CA VAL A 86 9.85 -16.52 8.24
C VAL A 86 9.23 -15.59 7.20
N GLU A 87 8.59 -16.14 6.17
CA GLU A 87 7.90 -15.36 5.15
C GLU A 87 6.66 -14.69 5.75
N ALA A 88 5.85 -15.44 6.50
CA ALA A 88 4.69 -14.91 7.20
C ALA A 88 5.07 -13.83 8.23
N ASP A 89 6.14 -14.07 8.99
CA ASP A 89 6.64 -13.12 9.99
C ASP A 89 7.10 -11.81 9.34
N SER A 90 7.72 -11.88 8.15
CA SER A 90 8.21 -10.70 7.42
C SER A 90 7.10 -9.77 6.92
N ILE A 91 5.87 -10.27 6.76
CA ILE A 91 4.70 -9.52 6.29
C ILE A 91 3.57 -9.48 7.33
N ASN A 92 3.85 -9.78 8.60
CA ASN A 92 2.82 -9.91 9.63
C ASN A 92 1.96 -8.65 9.79
N ASP A 93 2.57 -7.46 9.77
CA ASP A 93 1.82 -6.20 9.89
C ASP A 93 0.91 -5.96 8.69
N TRP A 94 1.38 -6.30 7.49
CA TRP A 94 0.55 -6.27 6.29
C TRP A 94 -0.62 -7.27 6.38
N ILE A 95 -0.39 -8.50 6.83
CA ILE A 95 -1.45 -9.50 7.04
C ILE A 95 -2.49 -8.98 8.05
N LYS A 96 -2.03 -8.39 9.16
CA LYS A 96 -2.90 -7.81 10.18
C LYS A 96 -3.78 -6.72 9.61
N ASN A 97 -3.21 -5.81 8.82
CA ASN A 97 -3.93 -4.67 8.24
C ASN A 97 -4.93 -5.12 7.17
N GLU A 98 -4.55 -6.06 6.30
CA GLU A 98 -5.45 -6.67 5.32
C GLU A 98 -6.60 -7.41 6.00
N LEU A 99 -6.32 -8.24 7.00
CA LEU A 99 -7.37 -8.97 7.74
C LEU A 99 -8.33 -8.02 8.45
N THR A 100 -7.79 -7.02 9.15
CA THR A 100 -8.58 -6.00 9.86
C THR A 100 -9.50 -5.26 8.88
N SER A 101 -8.94 -4.75 7.77
CA SER A 101 -9.69 -3.97 6.80
C SER A 101 -10.76 -4.81 6.06
N ASN A 102 -10.52 -6.09 5.82
CA ASN A 102 -11.50 -6.99 5.21
C ASN A 102 -12.67 -7.32 6.15
N ILE A 103 -12.39 -7.59 7.44
CA ILE A 103 -13.43 -7.83 8.45
C ILE A 103 -14.28 -6.57 8.66
N ILE A 104 -13.63 -5.41 8.85
CA ILE A 104 -14.32 -4.12 8.99
C ILE A 104 -15.14 -3.79 7.74
N GLY A 105 -14.55 -3.94 6.55
CA GLY A 105 -15.23 -3.68 5.29
C GLY A 105 -16.46 -4.53 5.08
N ARG A 106 -16.38 -5.80 5.50
CA ARG A 106 -17.53 -6.69 5.38
C ARG A 106 -18.67 -6.31 6.31
N LYS A 107 -18.36 -5.95 7.56
CA LYS A 107 -19.37 -5.62 8.56
C LYS A 107 -19.94 -4.22 8.38
N PHE A 108 -19.10 -3.24 8.08
CA PHE A 108 -19.44 -1.81 8.11
C PHE A 108 -19.41 -1.12 6.74
N GLY A 109 -18.99 -1.85 5.70
CA GLY A 109 -18.96 -1.37 4.32
C GLY A 109 -17.60 -0.80 3.88
N GLU A 110 -17.48 -0.60 2.57
CA GLU A 110 -16.21 -0.22 1.93
C GLU A 110 -15.63 1.09 2.45
N VAL A 111 -16.45 2.06 2.82
CA VAL A 111 -15.95 3.35 3.33
C VAL A 111 -15.10 3.18 4.58
N GLU A 112 -15.51 2.31 5.52
CA GLU A 112 -14.75 2.07 6.75
C GLU A 112 -13.49 1.26 6.46
N ARG A 113 -13.57 0.29 5.54
CA ARG A 113 -12.38 -0.41 5.03
C ARG A 113 -11.36 0.55 4.43
N TYR A 114 -11.81 1.48 3.58
CA TYR A 114 -10.93 2.42 2.92
C TYR A 114 -10.19 3.32 3.91
N LYS A 115 -10.82 3.75 5.02
CA LYS A 115 -10.12 4.54 6.04
C LYS A 115 -8.91 3.80 6.61
N ILE A 116 -9.05 2.50 6.89
CA ILE A 116 -7.95 1.67 7.41
C ILE A 116 -6.84 1.50 6.37
N VAL A 117 -7.21 1.21 5.11
CA VAL A 117 -6.20 1.03 4.06
C VAL A 117 -5.43 2.32 3.78
N LEU A 118 -6.09 3.48 3.87
CA LEU A 118 -5.45 4.78 3.67
C LEU A 118 -4.41 5.10 4.74
N GLU A 119 -4.59 4.64 5.98
CA GLU A 119 -3.61 4.85 7.05
C GLU A 119 -2.25 4.20 6.74
N GLU A 120 -2.20 3.23 5.83
CA GLU A 120 -0.98 2.51 5.44
C GLU A 120 -0.50 2.84 4.02
N ASP A 121 -1.21 3.70 3.31
CA ASP A 121 -0.82 4.11 1.96
C ASP A 121 0.45 4.95 2.01
N THR A 122 1.57 4.36 1.55
CA THR A 122 2.88 5.04 1.51
C THR A 122 2.82 6.31 0.67
N GLN A 123 2.08 6.32 -0.44
CA GLN A 123 1.97 7.53 -1.27
C GLN A 123 1.23 8.63 -0.53
N LEU A 124 0.17 8.29 0.21
CA LEU A 124 -0.54 9.26 1.03
C LEU A 124 0.37 9.80 2.15
N LYS A 125 1.08 8.94 2.88
CA LYS A 125 2.00 9.34 3.95
C LYS A 125 3.07 10.33 3.43
N GLU A 126 3.76 9.96 2.35
CA GLU A 126 4.76 10.82 1.70
C GLU A 126 4.15 12.14 1.19
N THR A 127 2.94 12.08 0.63
CA THR A 127 2.24 13.29 0.16
C THR A 127 1.94 14.24 1.32
N MET A 128 1.50 13.71 2.47
CA MET A 128 1.25 14.53 3.65
C MET A 128 2.52 15.21 4.15
N GLU A 129 3.66 14.51 4.17
CA GLU A 129 4.94 15.12 4.51
C GLU A 129 5.35 16.25 3.54
N ILE A 130 5.08 16.07 2.24
CA ILE A 130 5.34 17.11 1.24
C ILE A 130 4.47 18.33 1.51
N PHE A 131 3.20 18.14 1.86
CA PHE A 131 2.28 19.23 2.19
C PHE A 131 2.67 19.99 3.46
N GLU A 132 3.30 19.31 4.42
CA GLU A 132 3.87 19.97 5.60
C GLU A 132 5.10 20.83 5.25
N LYS A 133 5.92 20.37 4.29
CA LYS A 133 7.14 21.07 3.85
C LYS A 133 6.87 22.18 2.83
N CYS A 134 5.81 22.05 2.03
CA CYS A 134 5.50 22.93 0.89
C CYS A 134 4.07 23.46 0.98
N SER A 135 3.91 24.78 1.10
CA SER A 135 2.61 25.43 1.18
C SER A 135 2.01 25.77 -0.19
N THR A 136 2.81 25.69 -1.26
CA THR A 136 2.36 26.01 -2.63
C THR A 136 2.82 24.98 -3.65
N LEU A 137 2.08 24.89 -4.76
CA LEU A 137 2.46 24.04 -5.90
C LEU A 137 3.84 24.38 -6.47
N LYS A 138 4.24 25.65 -6.43
CA LYS A 138 5.56 26.10 -6.90
C LYS A 138 6.68 25.56 -6.00
N GLU A 139 6.46 25.56 -4.69
CA GLU A 139 7.40 24.96 -3.73
C GLU A 139 7.49 23.45 -3.91
N MET A 140 6.36 22.76 -4.14
CA MET A 140 6.35 21.32 -4.42
C MET A 140 7.16 20.97 -5.68
N PHE A 141 7.05 21.76 -6.76
CA PHE A 141 7.88 21.54 -7.95
C PHE A 141 9.37 21.74 -7.66
N LYS A 142 9.73 22.77 -6.88
CA LYS A 142 11.14 22.99 -6.48
C LYS A 142 11.67 21.83 -5.62
N TYR A 143 10.86 21.36 -4.67
CA TYR A 143 11.20 20.22 -3.82
C TYR A 143 11.41 18.94 -4.64
N ALA A 144 10.55 18.67 -5.62
CA ALA A 144 10.72 17.53 -6.53
C ALA A 144 12.00 17.63 -7.37
N GLU A 145 12.36 18.83 -7.83
CA GLU A 145 13.63 19.05 -8.53
C GLU A 145 14.85 18.80 -7.63
N GLU A 146 14.81 19.19 -6.36
CA GLU A 146 15.86 18.95 -5.37
C GLU A 146 16.03 17.44 -5.11
N ILE A 147 14.95 16.67 -4.92
CA ILE A 147 15.01 15.21 -4.77
C ILE A 147 15.69 14.55 -5.97
N LYS A 148 15.33 14.96 -7.20
CA LYS A 148 15.94 14.41 -8.43
C LYS A 148 17.43 14.72 -8.54
N GLN A 149 17.88 15.87 -8.03
CA GLN A 149 19.30 16.22 -8.03
C GLN A 149 20.07 15.37 -7.03
N ASN A 150 19.55 15.21 -5.82
CA ASN A 150 20.18 14.40 -4.77
C ASN A 150 20.35 12.94 -5.20
N LYS A 151 19.30 12.32 -5.78
CA LYS A 151 19.39 10.94 -6.30
C LYS A 151 20.50 10.77 -7.35
N LYS A 152 20.64 11.73 -8.28
CA LYS A 152 21.70 11.71 -9.30
C LYS A 152 23.10 11.88 -8.73
N GLU A 153 23.24 12.54 -7.59
CA GLU A 153 24.52 12.70 -6.90
C GLU A 153 24.89 11.42 -6.15
N GLU A 154 23.94 10.77 -5.48
CA GLU A 154 24.13 9.48 -4.81
C GLU A 154 24.52 8.37 -5.79
N GLU A 155 23.88 8.30 -6.97
CA GLU A 155 24.23 7.33 -8.02
C GLU A 155 25.67 7.51 -8.53
N LYS A 156 26.17 8.75 -8.61
CA LYS A 156 27.55 9.04 -9.05
C LYS A 156 28.61 8.75 -8.01
N VAL A 157 28.25 8.72 -6.73
CA VAL A 157 29.17 8.41 -5.62
C VAL A 157 29.32 6.90 -5.45
N ASN A 158 28.34 6.12 -5.91
CA ASN A 158 28.32 4.66 -5.84
C ASN A 158 28.84 3.96 -7.11
N GLU A 159 29.30 4.72 -8.11
CA GLU A 159 30.06 4.26 -9.30
C GLU A 159 31.57 4.44 -9.11
#